data_AF-A0ABD2SXU5-F1
#
_entry.id   AF-A0ABD2SXU5-F1
#
_cell.length_a   1.000
_cell.length_b   1.000
_cell.length_c   1.000
_cell.angle_alpha   90.00
_cell.angle_beta   90.00
_cell.angle_gamma   90.00
#
_symmetry.space_group_name_H-M   'P 1'
#
loop_
_entity.id
_entity.type
_entity.pdbx_description
1 polymer ?
#
loop_
_entity_poly.entity_id
_entity_poly.type
_entity_poly.pdbx_seq_one_letter_code
_entity_poly.pdbx_strand_id
1 'polypeptide(L)'
;MQHVDVIMYYLRKFCKYGPDNSARVTTTDPFFISWVVQIYDAWEVNGKDESLISIHHEVAQYIRGDRILANIPWVDVDHVCIPVNSSAAFHWFLVVFSIRKRCLYIYDSLNGYGVKHTNAVTSLVQKISRMIPLFLVATDYYALRKDIDWNTDVHYAGRPVGDPLVYGNRENIPQQCDNST
;
A
#
# COMPACT_ATOMS: atom_id res chain seq x y z
N MET A 1 -2.03 -18.27 -13.78
CA MET A 1 -3.01 -17.38 -14.45
C MET A 1 -4.12 -16.93 -13.49
N GLN A 2 -4.66 -17.81 -12.62
CA GLN A 2 -5.72 -17.49 -11.63
C GLN A 2 -5.43 -16.34 -10.64
N HIS A 3 -4.18 -16.06 -10.26
CA HIS A 3 -3.88 -15.06 -9.22
C HIS A 3 -4.01 -13.60 -9.68
N VAL A 4 -3.76 -13.34 -10.97
CA VAL A 4 -4.03 -12.02 -11.57
C VAL A 4 -5.53 -11.78 -11.60
N ASP A 5 -6.33 -12.82 -11.86
CA ASP A 5 -7.79 -12.72 -11.85
C ASP A 5 -8.33 -12.34 -10.47
N VAL A 6 -7.71 -12.81 -9.38
CA VAL A 6 -8.07 -12.43 -8.00
C VAL A 6 -7.77 -10.95 -7.74
N ILE A 7 -6.57 -10.46 -8.10
CA ILE A 7 -6.25 -9.03 -7.96
C ILE A 7 -7.21 -8.19 -8.81
N MET A 8 -7.42 -8.57 -10.07
CA MET A 8 -8.33 -7.89 -10.98
C MET A 8 -9.78 -7.94 -10.47
N TYR A 9 -10.19 -9.03 -9.83
CA TYR A 9 -11.49 -9.15 -9.17
C TYR A 9 -11.61 -8.14 -8.03
N TYR A 10 -10.62 -8.05 -7.14
CA TYR A 10 -10.63 -7.07 -6.05
C TYR A 10 -10.57 -5.63 -6.56
N LEU A 11 -9.74 -5.34 -7.56
CA LEU A 11 -9.72 -4.02 -8.21
C LEU A 11 -11.09 -3.67 -8.81
N ARG A 12 -11.72 -4.60 -9.54
CA ARG A 12 -13.09 -4.41 -10.07
C ARG A 12 -14.10 -4.17 -8.95
N LYS A 13 -14.03 -4.95 -7.86
CA LYS A 13 -14.93 -4.79 -6.70
C LYS A 13 -14.67 -3.48 -5.96
N PHE A 14 -13.42 -3.06 -5.87
CA PHE A 14 -13.00 -1.82 -5.23
C PHE A 14 -13.51 -0.61 -6.02
N CYS A 15 -13.37 -0.62 -7.34
CA CYS A 15 -13.91 0.44 -8.19
C CYS A 15 -15.45 0.42 -8.25
N LYS A 16 -16.09 -0.75 -8.13
CA LYS A 16 -17.56 -0.89 -8.27
C LYS A 16 -18.34 -0.72 -6.95
N TYR A 17 -17.75 -1.10 -5.83
CA TYR A 17 -18.38 -1.14 -4.50
C TYR A 17 -17.50 -0.50 -3.42
N GLY A 18 -16.51 0.29 -3.83
CA GLY A 18 -15.75 1.12 -2.90
C GLY A 18 -16.71 1.94 -2.03
N PRO A 19 -16.31 2.30 -0.79
CA PRO A 19 -17.17 3.06 0.12
C PRO A 19 -17.61 4.43 -0.44
N ASP A 20 -17.07 4.84 -1.58
CA ASP A 20 -17.46 6.01 -2.34
C ASP A 20 -17.44 5.66 -3.84
N ASN A 21 -18.58 5.71 -4.52
CA ASN A 21 -18.66 5.51 -5.98
C ASN A 21 -17.93 6.63 -6.77
N SER A 22 -17.39 7.63 -6.07
CA SER A 22 -16.53 8.70 -6.58
C SER A 22 -15.06 8.57 -6.18
N ALA A 23 -14.69 7.50 -5.45
CA ALA A 23 -13.33 7.30 -4.97
C ALA A 23 -12.32 7.32 -6.13
N ARG A 24 -11.35 8.23 -6.03
CA ARG A 24 -10.25 8.31 -6.98
C ARG A 24 -9.21 7.26 -6.61
N VAL A 25 -8.82 6.42 -7.56
CA VAL A 25 -7.94 5.26 -7.28
C VAL A 25 -6.81 5.24 -8.29
N THR A 26 -5.60 4.96 -7.80
CA THR A 26 -4.46 4.58 -8.64
C THR A 26 -3.97 3.19 -8.25
N THR A 27 -3.21 2.56 -9.13
CA THR A 27 -2.63 1.23 -8.90
C THR A 27 -1.13 1.30 -9.18
N THR A 28 -0.33 0.70 -8.31
CA THR A 28 1.10 0.48 -8.61
C THR A 28 1.26 -0.77 -9.46
N ASP A 29 2.41 -0.91 -10.11
CA ASP A 29 2.78 -2.18 -10.72
C ASP A 29 3.45 -3.12 -9.68
N PRO A 30 3.65 -4.41 -10.02
CA PRO A 30 4.28 -5.36 -9.13
C PRO A 30 5.75 -5.09 -8.81
N PHE A 31 6.46 -4.22 -9.53
CA PHE A 31 7.84 -3.86 -9.21
C PHE A 31 7.92 -2.88 -8.04
N PHE A 32 6.84 -2.14 -7.76
CA PHE A 32 6.78 -1.22 -6.62
C PHE A 32 7.21 -1.88 -5.31
N ILE A 33 6.71 -3.08 -5.03
CA ILE A 33 7.06 -3.77 -3.77
C ILE A 33 8.55 -4.14 -3.71
N SER A 34 9.18 -4.46 -4.85
CA SER A 34 10.61 -4.75 -4.89
C SER A 34 11.44 -3.52 -4.49
N TRP A 35 11.05 -2.33 -4.95
CA TRP A 35 11.70 -1.08 -4.56
C TRP A 35 11.51 -0.76 -3.08
N VAL A 36 10.31 -0.98 -2.54
CA VAL A 36 10.02 -0.79 -1.11
C VAL A 36 10.84 -1.75 -0.24
N VAL A 37 10.97 -3.02 -0.64
CA VAL A 37 11.76 -4.00 0.11
C VAL A 37 13.24 -3.65 0.08
N GLN A 38 13.79 -3.34 -1.10
CA GLN A 38 15.21 -2.98 -1.22
C GLN A 38 15.57 -1.77 -0.36
N ILE A 39 14.77 -0.70 -0.41
CA ILE A 39 15.07 0.50 0.36
C ILE A 39 14.84 0.28 1.86
N TYR A 40 13.84 -0.51 2.26
CA TYR A 40 13.65 -0.86 3.66
C TYR A 40 14.86 -1.60 4.22
N ASP A 41 15.35 -2.62 3.50
CA ASP A 41 16.46 -3.44 3.97
C ASP A 41 17.75 -2.59 4.05
N ALA A 42 17.99 -1.73 3.07
CA ALA A 42 19.11 -0.76 3.11
C ALA A 42 18.97 0.22 4.27
N TRP A 43 17.78 0.78 4.49
CA TRP A 43 17.49 1.71 5.59
C TRP A 43 17.70 1.06 6.96
N GLU A 44 17.23 -0.16 7.18
CA GLU A 44 17.40 -0.85 8.46
C GLU A 44 18.87 -1.19 8.75
N VAL A 45 19.62 -1.66 7.73
CA VAL A 45 21.05 -2.00 7.89
C VAL A 45 21.93 -0.78 8.15
N ASN A 46 21.60 0.37 7.58
CA ASN A 46 22.34 1.63 7.77
C ASN A 46 21.89 2.41 9.02
N GLY A 47 21.31 1.74 10.01
CA GLY A 47 20.91 2.39 11.27
C GLY A 47 19.80 3.42 11.09
N LYS A 48 18.91 3.21 10.10
CA LYS A 48 17.75 4.04 9.79
C LYS A 48 18.10 5.42 9.22
N ASP A 49 19.18 5.49 8.45
CA ASP A 49 19.63 6.70 7.77
C ASP A 49 18.54 7.27 6.83
N GLU A 50 18.01 8.43 7.19
CA GLU A 50 16.98 9.14 6.44
C GLU A 50 17.49 9.69 5.10
N SER A 51 18.80 9.82 4.90
CA SER A 51 19.39 10.28 3.63
C SER A 51 19.07 9.36 2.45
N LEU A 52 18.74 8.08 2.74
CA LEU A 52 18.30 7.09 1.76
C LEU A 52 16.90 7.38 1.20
N ILE A 53 16.08 8.15 1.93
CA ILE A 53 14.71 8.50 1.53
C ILE A 53 14.76 9.73 0.63
N SER A 54 15.13 9.51 -0.64
CA SER A 54 15.28 10.58 -1.64
C SER A 54 14.05 10.74 -2.52
N ILE A 55 13.74 11.97 -2.91
CA ILE A 55 12.70 12.30 -3.93
C ILE A 55 13.00 11.68 -5.31
N HIS A 56 14.27 11.35 -5.58
CA HIS A 56 14.70 10.71 -6.82
C HIS A 56 14.53 9.18 -6.80
N HIS A 57 14.31 8.59 -5.63
CA HIS A 57 14.10 7.15 -5.49
C HIS A 57 12.82 6.71 -6.22
N GLU A 58 12.80 5.46 -6.67
CA GLU A 58 11.69 4.91 -7.43
C GLU A 58 10.36 4.99 -6.69
N VAL A 59 10.34 4.72 -5.38
CA VAL A 59 9.12 4.86 -4.54
C VAL A 59 8.56 6.29 -4.60
N ALA A 60 9.41 7.31 -4.57
CA ALA A 60 8.98 8.70 -4.68
C ALA A 60 8.40 9.02 -6.07
N GLN A 61 8.95 8.42 -7.13
CA GLN A 61 8.42 8.56 -8.49
C GLN A 61 7.00 7.98 -8.61
N TYR A 62 6.70 6.85 -7.96
CA TYR A 62 5.32 6.33 -7.91
C TYR A 62 4.35 7.29 -7.20
N ILE A 63 4.78 7.87 -6.08
CA ILE A 63 3.95 8.83 -5.32
C ILE A 63 3.66 10.07 -6.16
N ARG A 64 4.65 10.56 -6.91
CA ARG A 64 4.53 11.74 -7.79
C ARG A 64 3.81 11.44 -9.11
N GLY A 65 3.55 10.18 -9.43
CA GLY A 65 2.87 9.79 -10.68
C GLY A 65 3.78 9.76 -11.91
N ASP A 66 5.11 9.78 -11.73
CA ASP A 66 6.10 9.86 -12.82
C ASP A 66 6.28 8.52 -13.57
N ARG A 67 5.70 7.43 -13.07
CA ARG A 67 5.84 6.08 -13.64
C ARG A 67 4.74 5.84 -14.67
N ILE A 68 5.12 5.35 -15.86
CA ILE A 68 4.19 5.13 -17.00
C ILE A 68 2.94 4.32 -16.61
N LEU A 69 3.10 3.30 -15.76
CA LEU A 69 1.99 2.45 -15.31
C LEU A 69 1.22 3.00 -14.10
N ALA A 70 1.75 4.02 -13.42
CA ALA A 70 1.14 4.68 -12.27
C ALA A 70 1.02 6.19 -12.54
N ASN A 71 0.36 6.54 -13.64
CA ASN A 71 0.30 7.90 -14.20
C ASN A 71 -0.65 8.87 -13.46
N ILE A 72 -1.11 8.50 -12.25
CA ILE A 72 -1.93 9.37 -11.40
C ILE A 72 -1.15 9.60 -10.10
N PRO A 73 -0.71 10.83 -9.82
CA PRO A 73 -0.04 11.18 -8.57
C PRO A 73 -0.92 10.84 -7.37
N TRP A 74 -0.30 10.41 -6.27
CA TRP A 74 -1.03 9.96 -5.09
C TRP A 74 -1.80 11.11 -4.42
N VAL A 75 -1.39 12.35 -4.66
CA VAL A 75 -2.06 13.58 -4.17
C VAL A 75 -3.50 13.68 -4.68
N ASP A 76 -3.78 13.08 -5.85
CA ASP A 76 -5.05 13.20 -6.57
C ASP A 76 -6.00 12.02 -6.35
N VAL A 77 -5.64 11.04 -5.51
CA VAL A 77 -6.42 9.82 -5.29
C VAL A 77 -6.77 9.60 -3.83
N ASP A 78 -7.85 8.89 -3.54
CA ASP A 78 -8.23 8.53 -2.17
C ASP A 78 -7.60 7.20 -1.73
N HIS A 79 -7.30 6.36 -2.72
CA HIS A 79 -6.77 5.02 -2.50
C HIS A 79 -5.67 4.66 -3.49
N VAL A 80 -4.69 3.91 -3.00
CA VAL A 80 -3.63 3.32 -3.81
C VAL A 80 -3.69 1.80 -3.68
N CYS A 81 -3.92 1.12 -4.79
CA CYS A 81 -3.87 -0.32 -4.87
C CYS A 81 -2.44 -0.79 -5.16
N ILE A 82 -1.92 -1.68 -4.33
CA ILE A 82 -0.55 -2.18 -4.38
C ILE A 82 -0.61 -3.71 -4.52
N PRO A 83 -0.52 -4.23 -5.74
CA PRO A 83 -0.35 -5.67 -5.97
C PRO A 83 0.99 -6.12 -5.38
N VAL A 84 0.94 -7.08 -4.46
CA VAL A 84 2.15 -7.62 -3.83
C VAL A 84 2.31 -9.07 -4.25
N ASN A 85 3.47 -9.36 -4.86
CA ASN A 85 3.93 -10.74 -4.99
C ASN A 85 4.85 -11.07 -3.81
N SER A 86 4.75 -12.30 -3.32
CA SER A 86 5.70 -12.84 -2.36
C SER A 86 6.11 -14.20 -2.86
N SER A 87 7.39 -14.35 -3.23
CA SER A 87 7.95 -15.65 -3.55
C SER A 87 7.90 -16.59 -2.34
N ALA A 88 8.09 -16.06 -1.13
CA ALA A 88 8.02 -16.83 0.12
C ALA A 88 6.59 -17.25 0.49
N ALA A 89 5.58 -16.46 0.14
CA ALA A 89 4.17 -16.83 0.32
C ALA A 89 3.62 -17.65 -0.87
N PHE A 90 4.37 -17.75 -1.99
CA PHE A 90 3.90 -18.29 -3.27
C PHE A 90 2.52 -17.76 -3.70
N HIS A 91 2.22 -16.52 -3.30
CA HIS A 91 0.88 -15.95 -3.39
C HIS A 91 0.94 -14.47 -3.75
N TRP A 92 -0.03 -14.05 -4.55
CA TRP A 92 -0.29 -12.64 -4.82
C TRP A 92 -1.42 -12.18 -3.94
N PHE A 93 -1.20 -11.11 -3.20
CA PHE A 93 -2.23 -10.44 -2.42
C PHE A 93 -2.26 -8.95 -2.75
N LEU A 94 -3.34 -8.28 -2.40
CA LEU A 94 -3.51 -6.86 -2.66
C LEU A 94 -3.44 -6.07 -1.35
N VAL A 95 -2.62 -5.03 -1.32
CA VAL A 95 -2.63 -4.03 -0.25
C VAL A 95 -3.30 -2.77 -0.79
N VAL A 96 -4.25 -2.22 -0.04
CA VAL A 96 -4.89 -0.94 -0.39
C VAL A 96 -4.52 0.09 0.66
N PHE A 97 -3.73 1.10 0.27
CA PHE A 97 -3.50 2.25 1.11
C PHE A 97 -4.69 3.20 1.02
N SER A 98 -5.39 3.38 2.13
CA SER A 98 -6.44 4.40 2.29
C SER A 98 -5.81 5.65 2.86
N ILE A 99 -5.68 6.68 2.04
CA ILE A 99 -4.99 7.92 2.41
C ILE A 99 -5.75 8.62 3.54
N ARG A 100 -7.03 8.96 3.35
CA ARG A 100 -7.80 9.67 4.39
C ARG A 100 -7.83 8.96 5.75
N LYS A 101 -7.79 7.62 5.74
CA LYS A 101 -7.81 6.81 6.96
C LYS A 101 -6.42 6.50 7.51
N ARG A 102 -5.37 6.93 6.81
CA ARG A 102 -3.96 6.69 7.14
C ARG A 102 -3.66 5.22 7.44
N CYS A 103 -4.24 4.29 6.66
CA CYS A 103 -4.16 2.85 6.95
C CYS A 103 -4.01 1.98 5.70
N LEU A 104 -3.42 0.80 5.88
CA LEU A 104 -3.31 -0.24 4.86
C LEU A 104 -4.34 -1.35 5.11
N TYR A 105 -5.11 -1.68 4.08
CA TYR A 105 -6.00 -2.82 4.08
C TYR A 105 -5.38 -3.98 3.31
N ILE A 106 -5.38 -5.16 3.91
CA ILE A 106 -4.82 -6.38 3.30
C ILE A 106 -5.97 -7.22 2.73
N TYR A 107 -5.83 -7.61 1.47
CA TYR A 107 -6.75 -8.47 0.74
C TYR A 107 -5.96 -9.70 0.28
N ASP A 108 -6.03 -10.73 1.11
CA ASP A 108 -5.30 -11.99 0.92
C ASP A 108 -6.32 -13.13 0.88
N SER A 109 -6.38 -13.83 -0.26
CA SER A 109 -7.32 -14.95 -0.41
C SER A 109 -6.88 -16.20 0.35
N LEU A 110 -5.61 -16.27 0.76
CA LEU A 110 -5.05 -17.34 1.57
C LEU A 110 -4.87 -16.91 3.04
N ASN A 111 -5.58 -15.87 3.47
CA ASN A 111 -5.53 -15.41 4.85
C ASN A 111 -5.91 -16.56 5.81
N GLY A 112 -5.02 -16.89 6.75
CA GLY A 112 -5.22 -18.01 7.68
C GLY A 112 -4.82 -19.39 7.15
N TYR A 113 -4.33 -19.51 5.90
CA TYR A 113 -3.87 -20.79 5.32
C TYR A 113 -2.67 -21.40 6.08
N GLY A 114 -1.90 -20.58 6.81
CA GLY A 114 -0.87 -21.06 7.74
C GLY A 114 0.01 -19.95 8.31
N VAL A 115 0.76 -20.28 9.37
CA VAL A 115 1.63 -19.33 10.07
C VAL A 115 2.75 -18.79 9.17
N LYS A 116 3.35 -19.64 8.33
CA LYS A 116 4.42 -19.22 7.40
C LYS A 116 3.92 -18.19 6.38
N HIS A 117 2.73 -18.42 5.81
CA HIS A 117 2.08 -17.51 4.87
C HIS A 117 1.76 -16.17 5.54
N THR A 118 1.10 -16.24 6.70
CA THR A 118 0.71 -15.05 7.49
C THR A 118 1.92 -14.20 7.87
N ASN A 119 3.03 -14.83 8.28
CA ASN A 119 4.28 -14.12 8.60
C ASN A 119 4.91 -13.47 7.37
N ALA A 120 4.90 -14.15 6.22
CA ALA A 120 5.42 -13.59 4.97
C ALA A 120 4.62 -12.36 4.50
N VAL A 121 3.28 -12.44 4.54
CA VAL A 121 2.40 -11.31 4.23
C VAL A 121 2.62 -10.16 5.20
N THR A 122 2.60 -10.44 6.50
CA THR A 122 2.79 -9.44 7.56
C THR A 122 4.15 -8.74 7.44
N SER A 123 5.22 -9.48 7.16
CA SER A 123 6.56 -8.91 6.99
C SER A 123 6.62 -7.93 5.82
N LEU A 124 5.96 -8.23 4.69
CA LEU A 124 5.92 -7.31 3.55
C LEU A 124 5.07 -6.08 3.84
N VAL A 125 3.90 -6.25 4.46
CA VAL A 125 3.02 -5.14 4.83
C VAL A 125 3.68 -4.22 5.85
N GLN A 126 4.47 -4.76 6.78
CA GLN A 126 5.24 -3.96 7.74
C GLN A 126 6.27 -3.07 7.03
N LYS A 127 6.96 -3.57 6.01
CA LYS A 127 7.90 -2.77 5.21
C LYS A 127 7.17 -1.63 4.48
N ILE A 128 6.03 -1.92 3.86
CA ILE A 128 5.17 -0.92 3.20
C ILE A 128 4.72 0.14 4.22
N SER A 129 4.21 -0.29 5.38
CA SER A 129 3.73 0.56 6.46
C SER A 129 4.80 1.52 6.95
N ARG A 130 6.06 1.08 7.01
CA ARG A 130 7.18 1.90 7.46
C ARG A 130 7.68 2.86 6.38
N MET A 131 7.79 2.41 5.13
CA MET A 131 8.42 3.19 4.06
C MET A 131 7.50 4.25 3.44
N ILE A 132 6.21 3.94 3.24
CA ILE A 132 5.29 4.90 2.60
C ILE A 132 5.30 6.27 3.31
N PRO A 133 5.11 6.37 4.64
CA PRO A 133 5.09 7.65 5.35
C PRO A 133 6.37 8.48 5.15
N LEU A 134 7.54 7.85 5.17
CA LEU A 134 8.82 8.53 4.97
C LEU A 134 8.89 9.14 3.56
N PHE A 135 8.47 8.39 2.54
CA PHE A 135 8.43 8.89 1.18
C PHE A 135 7.33 9.93 0.92
N LEU A 136 6.21 9.89 1.66
CA LEU A 136 5.22 10.99 1.62
C LEU A 136 5.84 12.29 2.16
N VAL A 137 6.64 12.23 3.23
CA VAL A 137 7.38 13.40 3.71
C VAL A 137 8.39 13.89 2.67
N ALA A 138 9.22 13.00 2.13
CA ALA A 138 10.28 13.36 1.17
C ALA A 138 9.77 13.89 -0.18
N THR A 139 8.48 13.70 -0.50
CA THR A 139 7.84 14.19 -1.73
C THR A 139 6.99 15.44 -1.52
N ASP A 140 7.08 16.07 -0.33
CA ASP A 140 6.24 17.21 0.07
C ASP A 140 4.73 16.93 -0.03
N TYR A 141 4.33 15.66 0.05
CA TYR A 141 2.96 15.22 -0.19
C TYR A 141 1.92 15.97 0.64
N TYR A 142 2.19 16.15 1.94
CA TYR A 142 1.29 16.82 2.86
C TYR A 142 1.11 18.31 2.54
N ALA A 143 2.13 18.94 1.96
CA ALA A 143 2.02 20.32 1.48
C ALA A 143 1.21 20.39 0.18
N LEU A 144 1.31 19.38 -0.70
CA LEU A 144 0.60 19.35 -1.98
C LEU A 144 -0.89 19.03 -1.83
N ARG A 145 -1.25 18.15 -0.90
CA ARG A 145 -2.64 17.72 -0.72
C ARG A 145 -3.39 18.65 0.24
N LYS A 146 -4.35 19.40 -0.32
CA LYS A 146 -5.05 20.51 0.36
C LYS A 146 -6.43 20.15 0.90
N ASP A 147 -7.00 19.03 0.51
CA ASP A 147 -8.35 18.62 0.90
C ASP A 147 -8.43 17.99 2.30
N ILE A 148 -7.29 17.79 2.96
CA ILE A 148 -7.20 17.21 4.31
C ILE A 148 -6.51 18.22 5.23
N ASP A 149 -7.15 18.57 6.33
CA ASP A 149 -6.52 19.34 7.40
C ASP A 149 -5.78 18.38 8.34
N TRP A 150 -4.47 18.22 8.12
CA TRP A 150 -3.63 17.28 8.85
C TRP A 150 -3.57 17.53 10.37
N ASN A 151 -3.88 18.75 10.83
CA ASN A 151 -3.83 19.10 12.24
C ASN A 151 -5.11 18.70 12.98
N THR A 152 -6.24 18.58 12.27
CA THR A 152 -7.56 18.34 12.86
C THR A 152 -8.19 17.03 12.42
N ASP A 153 -7.75 16.43 11.31
CA ASP A 153 -8.26 15.15 10.83
C ASP A 153 -8.01 14.03 11.85
N VAL A 154 -9.04 13.26 12.16
CA VAL A 154 -9.01 12.25 13.25
C VAL A 154 -7.96 11.16 13.05
N HIS A 155 -7.54 10.93 11.80
CA HIS A 155 -6.56 9.90 11.45
C HIS A 155 -5.12 10.45 11.42
N TYR A 156 -4.94 11.77 11.43
CA TYR A 156 -3.64 12.44 11.32
C TYR A 156 -3.29 13.30 12.53
N ALA A 157 -4.26 13.93 13.18
CA ALA A 157 -4.07 14.79 14.33
C ALA A 157 -3.27 14.07 15.44
N GLY A 158 -2.20 14.71 15.91
CA GLY A 158 -1.33 14.19 16.96
C GLY A 158 -0.41 13.04 16.53
N ARG A 159 -0.39 12.64 15.24
CA ARG A 159 0.50 11.61 14.72
C ARG A 159 1.62 12.24 13.88
N PRO A 160 2.90 11.93 14.16
CA PRO A 160 4.00 12.30 13.27
C PRO A 160 3.76 11.82 11.83
N VAL A 161 4.07 12.69 10.87
CA VAL A 161 3.88 12.42 9.43
C VAL A 161 4.73 11.25 8.91
N GLY A 162 5.83 10.92 9.59
CA GLY A 162 6.70 9.78 9.30
C GLY A 162 6.36 8.49 10.07
N ASP A 163 5.34 8.51 10.95
CA ASP A 163 4.98 7.32 11.72
C ASP A 163 4.45 6.20 10.81
N PRO A 164 4.67 4.92 11.15
CA PRO A 164 4.14 3.81 10.38
C PRO A 164 2.63 3.90 10.15
N LEU A 165 2.16 3.40 9.01
CA LEU A 165 0.73 3.24 8.75
C LEU A 165 0.16 2.10 9.59
N VAL A 166 -1.04 2.28 10.15
CA VAL A 166 -1.77 1.16 10.75
C VAL A 166 -2.20 0.21 9.65
N TYR A 167 -2.14 -1.10 9.87
CA TYR A 167 -2.55 -2.10 8.89
C TYR A 167 -3.38 -3.21 9.52
N GLY A 168 -4.28 -3.80 8.72
CA GLY A 168 -5.12 -4.92 9.17
C GLY A 168 -5.99 -5.50 8.05
N ASN A 169 -6.54 -6.68 8.32
CA ASN A 169 -7.57 -7.30 7.49
C ASN A 169 -8.90 -6.56 7.70
N ARG A 170 -9.69 -6.36 6.65
CA ARG A 170 -11.04 -5.79 6.78
C ARG A 170 -12.04 -6.91 7.06
N GLU A 171 -12.75 -6.87 8.19
CA GLU A 171 -13.61 -7.97 8.67
C GLU A 171 -14.91 -8.24 7.88
N ASN A 172 -15.18 -7.58 6.74
CA ASN A 172 -16.46 -7.69 6.04
C ASN A 172 -16.32 -7.89 4.53
N ILE A 173 -15.40 -8.76 4.08
CA ILE A 173 -15.14 -8.97 2.64
C ILE A 173 -15.28 -10.45 2.28
N PRO A 174 -15.95 -10.80 1.16
CA PRO A 174 -16.09 -12.19 0.74
C PRO A 174 -14.72 -12.84 0.52
N GLN A 175 -14.43 -13.88 1.30
CA GLN A 175 -13.30 -14.77 1.04
C GLN A 175 -13.66 -15.71 -0.10
N GLN A 176 -12.68 -16.05 -0.94
CA GLN A 176 -12.88 -17.05 -1.98
C GLN A 176 -13.07 -18.41 -1.29
N CYS A 177 -14.27 -18.97 -1.35
CA CYS A 177 -14.46 -20.37 -1.00
C CYS A 177 -13.80 -21.21 -2.10
N ASP A 178 -12.90 -22.12 -1.70
CA ASP A 178 -12.34 -23.11 -2.61
C ASP A 178 -13.47 -24.02 -3.10
N ASN A 179 -13.84 -23.88 -4.38
CA ASN A 179 -14.72 -24.83 -5.07
C ASN A 179 -13.89 -25.82 -5.91
N SER A 180 -12.75 -26.27 -5.38
CA SER A 180 -11.93 -27.29 -6.01
C SER A 180 -12.27 -28.66 -5.40
N THR A 181 -13.45 -29.18 -5.74
CA THR A 181 -13.74 -30.64 -5.64
C THR A 181 -13.29 -31.34 -6.91
#